data_AF-A0A8F5BYC0-F1
#
_entry.id   AF-A0A8F5BYC0-F1
#
_cell.length_a   1.000
_cell.length_b   1.000
_cell.length_c   1.000
_cell.angle_alpha   90.00
_cell.angle_beta   90.00
_cell.angle_gamma   90.00
#
_symmetry.space_group_name_H-M   'P 1'
#
loop_
_entity.id
_entity.type
_entity.pdbx_description
1 polymer ?
#
loop_
_entity_poly.entity_id
_entity_poly.type
_entity_poly.pdbx_seq_one_letter_code
_entity_poly.pdbx_strand_id
1 'polypeptide(L)'
;MQHYQHSLKYIATEIALFHGYETNPITISSVSDLAGIELKDVGTRSGIFVLKRDLCNSIKEIENTLIDSLNGISGYKYSIIIMPKCLYNTLLPKIVLKPKRIVTENLTREEILTLAYLASGCQLDWKGYDALDRTREMFEELLGSARRWLRQNYISLDIPNLGNETDLHRNLKAFTLKHLIENEKVDDKSIYVESYIGDLKPDIYVISRDLVIDAKTSIGHLPSDELLDVQKYARFAKGIWVVMRPIAILLDLDGIIGRLKDTDRLGIDMEVMIPVRDKLITLEEFVNEGRGYMAELLQDRSKRG
;
A
#
# COMPACT_ATOMS: atom_id res chain seq x y z
N MET A 1 -24.75 10.48 2.98
CA MET A 1 -24.37 9.19 3.61
C MET A 1 -22.86 9.05 3.45
N GLN A 2 -22.08 8.96 4.54
CA GLN A 2 -20.62 9.06 4.43
C GLN A 2 -20.00 7.68 4.13
N HIS A 3 -19.38 7.51 2.96
CA HIS A 3 -18.83 6.25 2.43
C HIS A 3 -17.41 5.90 2.94
N TYR A 4 -17.02 6.37 4.13
CA TYR A 4 -15.69 6.17 4.72
C TYR A 4 -15.24 4.69 4.80
N GLN A 5 -16.20 3.78 4.98
CA GLN A 5 -15.95 2.34 5.10
C GLN A 5 -15.26 1.75 3.86
N HIS A 6 -15.50 2.28 2.66
CA HIS A 6 -14.83 1.81 1.45
C HIS A 6 -13.34 2.12 1.48
N SER A 7 -12.99 3.35 1.87
CA SER A 7 -11.60 3.78 2.00
C SER A 7 -10.84 3.03 3.10
N LEU A 8 -11.49 2.77 4.25
CA LEU A 8 -10.89 1.97 5.32
C LEU A 8 -10.76 0.49 4.92
N LYS A 9 -11.73 -0.04 4.16
CA LYS A 9 -11.67 -1.38 3.59
C LYS A 9 -10.45 -1.54 2.69
N TYR A 10 -10.19 -0.59 1.80
CA TYR A 10 -9.02 -0.58 0.95
C TYR A 10 -7.71 -0.64 1.77
N ILE A 11 -7.56 0.23 2.78
CA ILE A 11 -6.39 0.23 3.69
C ILE A 11 -6.21 -1.15 4.35
N ALA A 12 -7.28 -1.72 4.91
CA ALA A 12 -7.19 -3.03 5.56
C ALA A 12 -6.81 -4.14 4.58
N THR A 13 -7.30 -4.08 3.33
CA THR A 13 -6.94 -5.02 2.27
C THR A 13 -5.44 -4.95 1.96
N GLU A 14 -4.87 -3.76 1.81
CA GLU A 14 -3.43 -3.63 1.57
C GLU A 14 -2.59 -4.13 2.77
N ILE A 15 -2.98 -3.81 4.00
CA ILE A 15 -2.29 -4.34 5.20
C ILE A 15 -2.34 -5.87 5.24
N ALA A 16 -3.48 -6.48 4.88
CA ALA A 16 -3.60 -7.94 4.78
C ALA A 16 -2.68 -8.53 3.70
N LEU A 17 -2.56 -7.86 2.54
CA LEU A 17 -1.65 -8.28 1.47
C LEU A 17 -0.18 -8.27 1.91
N PHE A 18 0.27 -7.29 2.71
CA PHE A 18 1.65 -7.27 3.24
C PHE A 18 1.97 -8.51 4.08
N HIS A 19 0.95 -9.06 4.75
CA HIS A 19 1.09 -10.26 5.58
C HIS A 19 0.79 -11.56 4.81
N GLY A 20 0.62 -11.49 3.48
CA GLY A 20 0.38 -12.65 2.62
C GLY A 20 -1.05 -13.19 2.67
N TYR A 21 -2.00 -12.40 3.17
CA TYR A 21 -3.41 -12.80 3.25
C TYR A 21 -4.21 -12.14 2.11
N GLU A 22 -4.55 -12.93 1.10
CA GLU A 22 -5.61 -12.57 0.15
C GLU A 22 -6.97 -12.83 0.80
N THR A 23 -7.68 -11.77 1.18
CA THR A 23 -9.00 -11.89 1.79
C THR A 23 -9.98 -10.92 1.16
N ASN A 24 -11.18 -11.41 0.88
CA ASN A 24 -12.30 -10.55 0.50
C ASN A 24 -12.95 -10.00 1.77
N PRO A 25 -13.02 -8.67 1.94
CA PRO A 25 -13.59 -8.09 3.15
C PRO A 25 -15.07 -8.47 3.33
N ILE A 26 -15.40 -8.98 4.50
CA ILE A 26 -16.76 -9.36 4.89
C ILE A 26 -17.45 -8.12 5.46
N THR A 27 -18.53 -7.70 4.81
CA THR A 27 -19.31 -6.54 5.26
C THR A 27 -20.45 -7.02 6.15
N ILE A 28 -20.54 -6.45 7.35
CA ILE A 28 -21.53 -6.78 8.38
C ILE A 28 -22.42 -5.55 8.55
N SER A 29 -23.67 -5.67 8.13
CA SER A 29 -24.61 -4.54 8.08
C SER A 29 -25.84 -4.71 8.97
N SER A 30 -26.07 -5.93 9.46
CA SER A 30 -27.25 -6.28 10.24
C SER A 30 -26.92 -7.28 11.35
N VAL A 31 -27.87 -7.43 12.28
CA VAL A 31 -27.80 -8.43 13.36
C VAL A 31 -27.81 -9.85 12.80
N SER A 32 -28.54 -10.09 11.72
CA SER A 32 -28.52 -11.37 11.00
C SER A 32 -27.15 -11.69 10.40
N ASP A 33 -26.42 -10.67 9.91
CA ASP A 33 -25.05 -10.87 9.41
C ASP A 33 -24.11 -11.25 10.57
N LEU A 34 -24.27 -10.62 11.74
CA LEU A 34 -23.53 -10.94 12.97
C LEU A 34 -23.81 -12.37 13.44
N ALA A 35 -25.07 -12.75 13.59
CA ALA A 35 -25.48 -14.07 14.06
C ALA A 35 -25.03 -15.20 13.12
N GLY A 36 -24.94 -14.93 11.81
CA GLY A 36 -24.41 -15.87 10.83
C GLY A 36 -22.90 -16.15 10.97
N ILE A 37 -22.16 -15.22 11.60
CA ILE A 37 -20.70 -15.32 11.83
C ILE A 37 -20.41 -15.97 13.20
N GLU A 38 -21.25 -15.76 14.21
CA GLU A 38 -21.03 -16.28 15.57
C GLU A 38 -20.96 -17.81 15.67
N LEU A 39 -21.87 -18.55 15.03
CA LEU A 39 -22.04 -19.97 15.34
C LEU A 39 -21.10 -20.92 14.59
N LYS A 40 -20.47 -20.47 13.51
CA LYS A 40 -19.64 -21.33 12.64
C LYS A 40 -18.14 -21.07 12.75
N ASP A 41 -17.74 -19.93 13.32
CA ASP A 41 -16.41 -19.36 13.04
C ASP A 41 -15.61 -18.85 14.26
N VAL A 42 -16.05 -19.16 15.50
CA VAL A 42 -15.35 -18.74 16.73
C VAL A 42 -13.88 -19.21 16.70
N GLY A 43 -12.94 -18.27 16.55
CA GLY A 43 -11.49 -18.52 16.55
C GLY A 43 -10.91 -19.09 15.24
N THR A 44 -11.70 -19.28 14.18
CA THR A 44 -11.28 -20.02 12.98
C THR A 44 -11.18 -19.19 11.70
N ARG A 45 -11.76 -17.99 11.64
CA ARG A 45 -11.86 -17.20 10.39
C ARG A 45 -10.89 -16.02 10.37
N SER A 46 -9.85 -16.13 9.53
CA SER A 46 -9.00 -14.99 9.16
C SER A 46 -9.75 -14.09 8.18
N GLY A 47 -9.57 -12.77 8.27
CA GLY A 47 -10.17 -11.85 7.30
C GLY A 47 -10.31 -10.41 7.75
N ILE A 48 -10.79 -9.58 6.84
CA ILE A 48 -11.15 -8.18 7.09
C ILE A 48 -12.66 -8.10 7.30
N PHE A 49 -13.08 -7.56 8.44
CA PHE A 49 -14.48 -7.43 8.83
C PHE A 49 -14.86 -5.95 8.89
N VAL A 50 -15.87 -5.54 8.12
CA VAL A 50 -16.33 -4.15 8.03
C VAL A 50 -17.69 -4.03 8.72
N LEU A 51 -17.73 -3.42 9.89
CA LEU A 51 -18.98 -3.11 10.59
C LEU A 51 -19.59 -1.84 10.00
N LYS A 52 -20.85 -1.89 9.54
CA LYS A 52 -21.52 -0.69 9.04
C LYS A 52 -22.04 0.19 10.17
N ARG A 53 -22.08 1.50 9.89
CA ARG A 53 -22.65 2.54 10.78
C ARG A 53 -24.12 2.30 11.11
N ASP A 54 -24.86 1.54 10.31
CA ASP A 54 -26.26 1.19 10.58
C ASP A 54 -26.42 0.45 11.93
N LEU A 55 -25.38 -0.30 12.34
CA LEU A 55 -25.32 -0.97 13.63
C LEU A 55 -25.26 -0.01 14.83
N CYS A 56 -24.84 1.26 14.63
CA CYS A 56 -24.86 2.27 15.70
C CYS A 56 -26.27 2.44 16.29
N ASN A 57 -27.31 2.31 15.44
CA ASN A 57 -28.68 2.61 15.81
C ASN A 57 -29.29 1.53 16.71
N SER A 58 -28.76 0.31 16.66
CA SER A 58 -29.23 -0.85 17.41
C SER A 58 -28.24 -1.31 18.48
N ILE A 59 -27.25 -0.46 18.83
CA ILE A 59 -26.10 -0.88 19.64
C ILE A 59 -26.49 -1.51 20.98
N LYS A 60 -27.52 -0.99 21.66
CA LYS A 60 -27.99 -1.51 22.95
C LYS A 60 -28.57 -2.92 22.86
N GLU A 61 -29.14 -3.27 21.71
CA GLU A 61 -29.77 -4.57 21.47
C GLU A 61 -28.74 -5.62 21.04
N ILE A 62 -27.68 -5.19 20.36
CA ILE A 62 -26.70 -6.06 19.74
C ILE A 62 -25.39 -6.14 20.51
N GLU A 63 -25.25 -5.40 21.62
CA GLU A 63 -23.96 -5.19 22.30
C GLU A 63 -23.29 -6.51 22.68
N ASN A 64 -24.02 -7.42 23.32
CA ASN A 64 -23.47 -8.69 23.81
C ASN A 64 -23.06 -9.60 22.64
N THR A 65 -23.94 -9.77 21.65
CA THR A 65 -23.66 -10.49 20.39
C THR A 65 -22.43 -9.90 19.69
N LEU A 66 -22.36 -8.57 19.57
CA LEU A 66 -21.23 -7.91 18.94
C LEU A 66 -19.91 -8.17 19.71
N ILE A 67 -19.94 -8.16 21.04
CA ILE A 67 -18.78 -8.48 21.87
C ILE A 67 -18.35 -9.94 21.70
N ASP A 68 -19.29 -10.87 21.73
CA ASP A 68 -19.03 -12.30 21.60
C ASP A 68 -18.44 -12.62 20.22
N SER A 69 -19.04 -12.07 19.16
CA SER A 69 -18.53 -12.08 17.79
C SER A 69 -17.11 -11.53 17.69
N LEU A 70 -16.87 -10.33 18.23
CA LEU A 70 -15.56 -9.66 18.18
C LEU A 70 -14.50 -10.45 18.95
N ASN A 71 -14.87 -11.06 20.07
CA ASN A 71 -13.98 -11.93 20.84
C ASN A 71 -13.59 -13.19 20.06
N GLY A 72 -14.53 -13.79 19.33
CA GLY A 72 -14.28 -14.92 18.44
C GLY A 72 -13.37 -14.57 17.27
N ILE A 73 -13.62 -13.43 16.61
CA ILE A 73 -12.82 -12.93 15.47
C ILE A 73 -11.39 -12.55 15.91
N SER A 74 -11.24 -12.00 17.12
CA SER A 74 -9.96 -11.51 17.65
C SER A 74 -9.10 -12.61 18.30
N GLY A 75 -9.36 -13.88 18.01
CA GLY A 75 -8.56 -15.03 18.47
C GLY A 75 -7.15 -15.10 17.83
N TYR A 76 -6.54 -16.28 17.83
CA TYR A 76 -5.15 -16.47 17.38
C TYR A 76 -4.90 -16.22 15.89
N LYS A 77 -5.95 -16.16 15.05
CA LYS A 77 -5.83 -15.92 13.60
C LYS A 77 -5.77 -14.43 13.23
N TYR A 78 -5.24 -14.14 12.05
CA TYR A 78 -5.10 -12.77 11.53
C TYR A 78 -6.47 -12.19 11.15
N SER A 79 -6.89 -11.13 11.84
CA SER A 79 -8.16 -10.44 11.61
C SER A 79 -7.96 -8.94 11.68
N ILE A 80 -8.57 -8.19 10.76
CA ILE A 80 -8.68 -6.73 10.84
C ILE A 80 -10.16 -6.37 10.94
N ILE A 81 -10.52 -5.54 11.92
CA ILE A 81 -11.89 -5.08 12.13
C ILE A 81 -11.94 -3.59 11.83
N ILE A 82 -12.72 -3.20 10.84
CA ILE A 82 -13.05 -1.81 10.54
C ILE A 82 -14.35 -1.47 11.25
N MET A 83 -14.31 -0.46 12.12
CA MET A 83 -15.42 -0.16 13.01
C MET A 83 -15.76 1.35 13.04
N PRO A 84 -17.05 1.71 12.95
CA PRO A 84 -17.51 3.07 13.15
C PRO A 84 -17.20 3.56 14.56
N LYS A 85 -16.89 4.85 14.69
CA LYS A 85 -16.50 5.47 15.97
C LYS A 85 -17.55 5.30 17.08
N CYS A 86 -18.83 5.30 16.72
CA CYS A 86 -19.93 5.05 17.66
C CYS A 86 -19.78 3.69 18.38
N LEU A 87 -19.47 2.63 17.61
CA LEU A 87 -19.36 1.26 18.11
C LEU A 87 -18.08 1.13 18.90
N TYR A 88 -16.97 1.67 18.37
CA TYR A 88 -15.68 1.64 19.06
C TYR A 88 -15.77 2.28 20.45
N ASN A 89 -16.32 3.48 20.57
CA ASN A 89 -16.42 4.18 21.84
C ASN A 89 -17.26 3.42 22.87
N THR A 90 -18.36 2.79 22.44
CA THR A 90 -19.22 2.01 23.34
C THR A 90 -18.56 0.70 23.75
N LEU A 91 -17.83 0.05 22.85
CA LEU A 91 -17.23 -1.27 23.09
C LEU A 91 -15.85 -1.20 23.73
N LEU A 92 -15.16 -0.05 23.64
CA LEU A 92 -13.81 0.18 24.16
C LEU A 92 -13.60 -0.32 25.60
N PRO A 93 -14.52 -0.07 26.56
CA PRO A 93 -14.37 -0.55 27.93
C PRO A 93 -14.43 -2.08 28.06
N LYS A 94 -15.00 -2.78 27.06
CA LYS A 94 -15.27 -4.22 27.07
C LYS A 94 -14.31 -5.03 26.19
N ILE A 95 -13.69 -4.42 25.19
CA ILE A 95 -12.70 -5.05 24.28
C ILE A 95 -11.23 -4.94 24.77
N VAL A 96 -11.05 -4.73 26.08
CA VAL A 96 -9.80 -4.51 26.82
C VAL A 96 -8.60 -5.23 26.18
N LEU A 97 -7.58 -4.44 25.78
CA LEU A 97 -6.24 -4.89 25.36
C LEU A 97 -6.09 -5.61 24.01
N LYS A 98 -7.07 -5.58 23.09
CA LYS A 98 -6.90 -6.10 21.70
C LYS A 98 -6.76 -5.05 20.55
N PRO A 99 -6.21 -3.83 20.76
CA PRO A 99 -6.30 -2.74 19.79
C PRO A 99 -5.45 -2.91 18.51
N LYS A 100 -4.49 -3.85 18.46
CA LYS A 100 -3.59 -4.02 17.29
C LYS A 100 -4.28 -4.44 15.98
N ARG A 101 -5.59 -4.67 16.00
CA ARG A 101 -6.38 -5.26 14.91
C ARG A 101 -7.67 -4.51 14.59
N ILE A 102 -7.89 -3.33 15.18
CA ILE A 102 -9.10 -2.52 14.96
C ILE A 102 -8.74 -1.20 14.29
N VAL A 103 -9.25 -0.99 13.07
CA VAL A 103 -9.14 0.27 12.32
C VAL A 103 -10.41 1.07 12.55
N THR A 104 -10.26 2.31 13.03
CA THR A 104 -11.39 3.19 13.36
C THR A 104 -11.57 4.29 12.33
N GLU A 105 -12.81 4.78 12.16
CA GLU A 105 -13.16 5.98 11.38
C GLU A 105 -12.63 7.28 12.02
N ASN A 106 -11.31 7.42 12.15
CA ASN A 106 -10.67 8.63 12.67
C ASN A 106 -10.02 9.50 11.58
N LEU A 107 -9.97 9.04 10.33
CA LEU A 107 -9.46 9.84 9.22
C LEU A 107 -10.47 10.90 8.78
N THR A 108 -10.00 12.13 8.70
CA THR A 108 -10.71 13.27 8.09
C THR A 108 -10.87 13.07 6.59
N ARG A 109 -11.75 13.88 5.98
CA ARG A 109 -11.93 13.89 4.52
C ARG A 109 -10.61 14.19 3.82
N GLU A 110 -9.90 15.19 4.32
CA GLU A 110 -8.68 15.72 3.74
C GLU A 110 -7.56 14.69 3.80
N GLU A 111 -7.46 13.93 4.90
CA GLU A 111 -6.54 12.80 5.02
C GLU A 111 -6.84 11.69 4.02
N ILE A 112 -8.11 11.32 3.85
CA ILE A 112 -8.49 10.29 2.86
C ILE A 112 -8.19 10.73 1.44
N LEU A 113 -8.51 11.97 1.09
CA LEU A 113 -8.23 12.49 -0.24
C LEU A 113 -6.73 12.59 -0.49
N THR A 114 -5.94 12.96 0.52
CA THR A 114 -4.48 13.03 0.40
C THR A 114 -3.87 11.65 0.23
N LEU A 115 -4.30 10.67 1.05
CA LEU A 115 -3.89 9.27 0.89
C LEU A 115 -4.29 8.74 -0.48
N ALA A 116 -5.52 9.01 -0.94
CA ALA A 116 -5.98 8.55 -2.24
C ALA A 116 -5.17 9.18 -3.39
N TYR A 117 -4.89 10.47 -3.28
CA TYR A 117 -4.07 11.20 -4.25
C TYR A 117 -2.68 10.57 -4.38
N LEU A 118 -1.99 10.38 -3.27
CA LEU A 118 -0.67 9.77 -3.25
C LEU A 118 -0.71 8.31 -3.71
N ALA A 119 -1.67 7.51 -3.21
CA ALA A 119 -1.84 6.11 -3.57
C ALA A 119 -2.11 5.89 -5.07
N SER A 120 -2.77 6.85 -5.74
CA SER A 120 -3.02 6.83 -7.18
C SER A 120 -1.80 7.20 -8.04
N GLY A 121 -0.64 7.47 -7.46
CA GLY A 121 0.50 8.04 -8.18
C GLY A 121 0.30 9.53 -8.52
N CYS A 122 -0.36 10.28 -7.63
CA CYS A 122 -0.69 11.71 -7.76
C CYS A 122 -1.57 12.07 -8.98
N GLN A 123 -2.55 11.22 -9.28
CA GLN A 123 -3.46 11.35 -10.43
C GLN A 123 -4.95 11.38 -10.06
N LEU A 124 -5.28 11.37 -8.75
CA LEU A 124 -6.67 11.35 -8.29
C LEU A 124 -7.50 12.50 -8.84
N ASP A 125 -8.56 12.16 -9.56
CA ASP A 125 -9.58 13.08 -10.10
C ASP A 125 -10.86 13.12 -9.24
N TRP A 126 -10.98 12.21 -8.27
CA TRP A 126 -12.17 12.01 -7.46
C TRP A 126 -12.08 12.66 -6.08
N LYS A 127 -13.10 13.43 -5.70
CA LYS A 127 -13.15 14.16 -4.41
C LYS A 127 -14.15 13.57 -3.39
N GLY A 128 -14.62 12.34 -3.61
CA GLY A 128 -15.54 11.63 -2.69
C GLY A 128 -14.84 10.95 -1.50
N TYR A 129 -15.64 10.46 -0.54
CA TYR A 129 -15.14 9.77 0.66
C TYR A 129 -14.66 8.34 0.40
N ASP A 130 -15.03 7.77 -0.75
CA ASP A 130 -14.65 6.49 -1.33
C ASP A 130 -13.38 6.58 -2.19
N ALA A 131 -12.67 7.71 -2.17
CA ALA A 131 -11.55 7.96 -3.08
C ALA A 131 -10.46 6.89 -3.07
N LEU A 132 -10.15 6.31 -1.91
CA LEU A 132 -9.14 5.24 -1.80
C LEU A 132 -9.55 3.95 -2.52
N ASP A 133 -10.85 3.64 -2.63
CA ASP A 133 -11.32 2.44 -3.33
C ASP A 133 -11.06 2.50 -4.84
N ARG A 134 -10.91 3.72 -5.38
CA ARG A 134 -10.69 3.98 -6.81
C ARG A 134 -9.22 4.04 -7.20
N THR A 135 -8.31 4.12 -6.24
CA THR A 135 -6.88 4.35 -6.55
C THR A 135 -6.21 3.18 -7.22
N ARG A 136 -6.70 1.95 -6.96
CA ARG A 136 -6.13 0.73 -7.51
C ARG A 136 -6.13 0.74 -9.03
N GLU A 137 -7.28 0.95 -9.65
CA GLU A 137 -7.42 0.95 -11.11
C GLU A 137 -6.58 2.06 -11.75
N MET A 138 -6.57 3.26 -11.15
CA MET A 138 -5.76 4.38 -11.64
C MET A 138 -4.26 4.06 -11.62
N PHE A 139 -3.78 3.50 -10.52
CA PHE A 139 -2.36 3.14 -10.38
C PHE A 139 -1.98 1.94 -11.27
N GLU A 140 -2.85 0.94 -11.41
CA GLU A 140 -2.62 -0.19 -12.31
C GLU A 140 -2.58 0.25 -13.78
N GLU A 141 -3.45 1.19 -14.20
CA GLU A 141 -3.43 1.75 -15.55
C GLU A 141 -2.17 2.60 -15.81
N LEU A 142 -1.68 3.32 -14.80
CA LEU A 142 -0.42 4.06 -14.85
C LEU A 142 0.75 3.12 -15.19
N LEU A 143 0.90 2.04 -14.42
CA LEU A 143 1.99 1.07 -14.64
C LEU A 143 1.76 0.25 -15.93
N GLY A 144 0.52 -0.14 -16.22
CA GLY A 144 0.16 -0.88 -17.42
C GLY A 144 0.47 -0.10 -18.70
N SER A 145 0.24 1.22 -18.69
CA SER A 145 0.60 2.11 -19.79
C SER A 145 2.11 2.15 -20.04
N ALA A 146 2.93 2.17 -18.99
CA ALA A 146 4.37 2.11 -19.14
C ALA A 146 4.84 0.77 -19.72
N ARG A 147 4.24 -0.36 -19.33
CA ARG A 147 4.56 -1.68 -19.92
C ARG A 147 4.15 -1.79 -21.38
N ARG A 148 2.99 -1.22 -21.77
CA ARG A 148 2.59 -1.14 -23.18
C ARG A 148 3.61 -0.34 -24.00
N TRP A 149 4.03 0.81 -23.50
CA TRP A 149 5.09 1.61 -24.11
C TRP A 149 6.40 0.84 -24.24
N LEU A 150 6.83 0.13 -23.19
CA LEU A 150 8.08 -0.65 -23.20
C LEU A 150 8.04 -1.74 -24.27
N ARG A 151 6.93 -2.47 -24.38
CA ARG A 151 6.75 -3.52 -25.40
C ARG A 151 6.76 -2.99 -26.83
N GLN A 152 6.30 -1.75 -27.04
CA GLN A 152 6.27 -1.13 -28.36
C GLN A 152 7.65 -0.61 -28.79
N ASN A 153 8.44 -0.08 -27.86
CA ASN A 153 9.68 0.64 -28.17
C ASN A 153 10.96 -0.14 -27.82
N TYR A 154 10.93 -0.95 -26.75
CA TYR A 154 12.10 -1.64 -26.18
C TYR A 154 11.73 -3.06 -25.70
N ILE A 155 11.10 -3.86 -26.57
CA ILE A 155 10.61 -5.19 -26.22
C ILE A 155 11.69 -6.12 -25.62
N SER A 156 12.95 -5.93 -26.01
CA SER A 156 14.10 -6.69 -25.50
C SER A 156 14.37 -6.46 -24.00
N LEU A 157 13.85 -5.37 -23.42
CA LEU A 157 13.97 -5.05 -22.00
C LEU A 157 12.77 -5.54 -21.17
N ASP A 158 11.66 -5.98 -21.79
CA ASP A 158 10.50 -6.57 -21.08
C ASP A 158 10.74 -8.06 -20.73
N ILE A 159 11.78 -8.31 -19.93
CA ILE A 159 12.22 -9.65 -19.54
C ILE A 159 11.51 -10.09 -18.26
N PRO A 160 10.77 -11.22 -18.28
CA PRO A 160 10.16 -11.76 -17.06
C PRO A 160 11.21 -12.42 -16.16
N ASN A 161 10.97 -12.39 -14.86
CA ASN A 161 11.69 -13.25 -13.93
C ASN A 161 11.16 -14.69 -14.07
N LEU A 162 12.04 -15.69 -14.18
CA LEU A 162 11.68 -17.11 -14.38
C LEU A 162 11.03 -17.78 -13.13
N GLY A 163 10.69 -17.01 -12.09
CA GLY A 163 10.01 -17.45 -10.87
C GLY A 163 8.54 -17.02 -10.79
N ASN A 164 8.01 -16.90 -9.56
CA ASN A 164 6.65 -16.42 -9.28
C ASN A 164 6.57 -14.88 -9.36
N GLU A 165 6.77 -14.32 -10.55
CA GLU A 165 6.61 -12.89 -10.80
C GLU A 165 5.14 -12.53 -11.03
N THR A 166 4.64 -11.52 -10.31
CA THR A 166 3.30 -10.97 -10.53
C THR A 166 3.31 -9.92 -11.65
N ASP A 167 2.15 -9.72 -12.30
CA ASP A 167 2.02 -8.64 -13.29
C ASP A 167 2.31 -7.27 -12.69
N LEU A 168 1.97 -7.05 -11.41
CA LEU A 168 2.26 -5.81 -10.71
C LEU A 168 3.76 -5.56 -10.59
N HIS A 169 4.55 -6.59 -10.23
CA HIS A 169 6.01 -6.51 -10.19
C HIS A 169 6.58 -6.17 -11.56
N ARG A 170 6.13 -6.87 -12.61
CA ARG A 170 6.58 -6.63 -13.97
C ARG A 170 6.20 -5.25 -14.50
N ASN A 171 5.02 -4.74 -14.12
CA ASN A 171 4.58 -3.40 -14.47
C ASN A 171 5.41 -2.32 -13.76
N LEU A 172 5.81 -2.53 -12.49
CA LEU A 172 6.73 -1.63 -11.78
C LEU A 172 8.09 -1.56 -12.49
N LYS A 173 8.70 -2.71 -12.83
CA LYS A 173 9.95 -2.74 -13.61
C LYS A 173 9.82 -1.96 -14.92
N ALA A 174 8.72 -2.17 -15.64
CA ALA A 174 8.49 -1.47 -16.90
C ALA A 174 8.34 0.05 -16.73
N PHE A 175 7.69 0.50 -15.66
CA PHE A 175 7.61 1.92 -15.31
C PHE A 175 8.99 2.51 -15.01
N THR A 176 9.81 1.79 -14.25
CA THR A 176 11.20 2.17 -13.96
C THR A 176 12.02 2.31 -15.24
N LEU A 177 11.95 1.33 -16.15
CA LEU A 177 12.66 1.38 -17.43
C LEU A 177 12.22 2.57 -18.28
N LYS A 178 10.91 2.85 -18.33
CA LYS A 178 10.39 4.03 -19.01
C LYS A 178 10.94 5.31 -18.41
N HIS A 179 10.95 5.45 -17.09
CA HIS A 179 11.52 6.61 -16.42
C HIS A 179 13.02 6.80 -16.74
N LEU A 180 13.81 5.72 -16.68
CA LEU A 180 15.24 5.75 -16.98
C LEU A 180 15.50 6.24 -18.42
N ILE A 181 14.73 5.75 -19.39
CA ILE A 181 14.94 6.05 -20.80
C ILE A 181 14.35 7.42 -21.18
N GLU A 182 13.10 7.69 -20.83
CA GLU A 182 12.41 8.92 -21.25
C GLU A 182 12.79 10.14 -20.42
N ASN A 183 13.00 9.99 -19.11
CA ASN A 183 13.18 11.16 -18.23
C ASN A 183 14.65 11.35 -17.89
N GLU A 184 15.33 10.29 -17.50
CA GLU A 184 16.74 10.28 -17.11
C GLU A 184 17.70 10.16 -18.31
N LYS A 185 17.17 9.91 -19.51
CA LYS A 185 17.92 9.79 -20.78
C LYS A 185 19.06 8.76 -20.71
N VAL A 186 18.87 7.68 -19.96
CA VAL A 186 19.80 6.55 -19.91
C VAL A 186 19.77 5.81 -21.25
N ASP A 187 20.95 5.52 -21.79
CA ASP A 187 21.11 4.67 -22.98
C ASP A 187 20.62 3.25 -22.66
N ASP A 188 19.69 2.74 -23.47
CA ASP A 188 19.05 1.43 -23.27
C ASP A 188 20.07 0.29 -23.31
N LYS A 189 21.17 0.47 -24.04
CA LYS A 189 22.29 -0.50 -24.08
C LYS A 189 23.07 -0.61 -22.79
N SER A 190 22.94 0.36 -21.89
CA SER A 190 23.57 0.35 -20.57
C SER A 190 22.70 -0.29 -19.49
N ILE A 191 21.49 -0.74 -19.85
CA ILE A 191 20.50 -1.31 -18.94
C ILE A 191 20.46 -2.83 -19.10
N TYR A 192 20.66 -3.54 -18.00
CA TYR A 192 20.60 -4.99 -17.92
C TYR A 192 19.42 -5.39 -17.04
N VAL A 193 18.48 -6.14 -17.59
CA VAL A 193 17.27 -6.58 -16.89
C VAL A 193 17.40 -8.06 -16.57
N GLU A 194 17.06 -8.47 -15.34
CA GLU A 194 17.08 -9.88 -14.88
C GLU A 194 18.41 -10.60 -15.19
N SER A 195 19.52 -9.87 -15.10
CA SER A 195 20.85 -10.34 -15.50
C SER A 195 21.72 -10.60 -14.29
N TYR A 196 22.48 -11.70 -14.29
CA TYR A 196 23.39 -12.01 -13.20
C TYR A 196 24.60 -11.07 -13.20
N ILE A 197 24.86 -10.43 -12.06
CA ILE A 197 26.08 -9.72 -11.74
C ILE A 197 26.76 -10.49 -10.60
N GLY A 198 27.73 -11.34 -10.95
CA GLY A 198 28.29 -12.33 -10.01
C GLY A 198 27.27 -13.41 -9.64
N ASP A 199 27.01 -13.57 -8.34
CA ASP A 199 26.04 -14.51 -7.77
C ASP A 199 24.64 -13.91 -7.58
N LEU A 200 24.47 -12.61 -7.82
CA LEU A 200 23.24 -11.88 -7.57
C LEU A 200 22.56 -11.49 -8.88
N LYS A 201 21.23 -11.49 -8.87
CA LYS A 201 20.39 -11.09 -10.00
C LYS A 201 19.44 -9.97 -9.56
N PRO A 202 19.77 -8.70 -9.81
CA PRO A 202 18.83 -7.60 -9.62
C PRO A 202 17.76 -7.62 -10.70
N ASP A 203 16.63 -6.94 -10.44
CA ASP A 203 15.62 -6.70 -11.47
C ASP A 203 16.17 -5.88 -12.63
N ILE A 204 16.86 -4.76 -12.31
CA ILE A 204 17.49 -3.87 -13.27
C ILE A 204 18.86 -3.44 -12.74
N TYR A 205 19.88 -3.46 -13.61
CA TYR A 205 21.19 -2.92 -13.34
C TYR A 205 21.59 -1.94 -14.45
N VAL A 206 21.95 -0.71 -14.06
CA VAL A 206 22.37 0.35 -14.99
C VAL A 206 23.88 0.51 -14.89
N ILE A 207 24.63 -0.13 -15.80
CA ILE A 207 26.10 -0.23 -15.72
C ILE A 207 26.78 1.14 -15.78
N SER A 208 26.20 2.07 -16.55
CA SER A 208 26.74 3.42 -16.75
C SER A 208 26.72 4.25 -15.47
N ARG A 209 25.90 3.86 -14.49
CA ARG A 209 25.71 4.55 -13.20
C ARG A 209 26.12 3.70 -12.00
N ASP A 210 26.47 2.44 -12.20
CA ASP A 210 26.73 1.48 -11.13
C ASP A 210 25.56 1.43 -10.12
N LEU A 211 24.35 1.36 -10.69
CA LEU A 211 23.07 1.49 -9.98
C LEU A 211 22.26 0.20 -10.13
N VAL A 212 21.89 -0.39 -9.00
CA VAL A 212 20.91 -1.48 -8.95
C VAL A 212 19.53 -0.90 -8.65
N ILE A 213 18.51 -1.41 -9.33
CA ILE A 213 17.13 -1.04 -9.10
C ILE A 213 16.30 -2.31 -8.93
N ASP A 214 15.56 -2.40 -7.84
CA ASP A 214 14.75 -3.57 -7.47
C ASP A 214 13.30 -3.13 -7.21
N ALA A 215 12.34 -3.77 -7.89
CA ALA A 215 10.93 -3.46 -7.79
C ALA A 215 10.29 -4.28 -6.67
N LYS A 216 9.64 -3.61 -5.73
CA LYS A 216 9.07 -4.25 -4.55
C LYS A 216 7.57 -4.02 -4.49
N THR A 217 6.83 -5.12 -4.58
CA THR A 217 5.36 -5.08 -4.50
C THR A 217 4.87 -5.10 -3.06
N SER A 218 5.67 -5.56 -2.10
CA SER A 218 5.23 -5.75 -0.71
C SER A 218 4.00 -6.66 -0.58
N ILE A 219 3.79 -7.58 -1.51
CA ILE A 219 2.78 -8.64 -1.36
C ILE A 219 3.46 -9.82 -0.66
N GLY A 220 2.96 -10.20 0.52
CA GLY A 220 3.55 -11.26 1.35
C GLY A 220 4.75 -10.83 2.19
N HIS A 221 5.19 -9.58 2.08
CA HIS A 221 6.30 -9.02 2.81
C HIS A 221 5.95 -7.63 3.36
N LEU A 222 6.43 -7.30 4.56
CA LEU A 222 6.37 -5.94 5.07
C LEU A 222 7.24 -5.04 4.19
N PRO A 223 6.75 -3.85 3.76
CA PRO A 223 7.51 -2.95 2.91
C PRO A 223 8.92 -2.65 3.45
N SER A 224 9.04 -2.36 4.74
CA SER A 224 10.33 -2.10 5.39
C SER A 224 11.31 -3.28 5.38
N ASP A 225 10.84 -4.52 5.43
CA ASP A 225 11.73 -5.69 5.38
C ASP A 225 12.29 -5.93 3.97
N GLU A 226 11.58 -5.48 2.92
CA GLU A 226 12.11 -5.55 1.55
C GLU A 226 13.36 -4.69 1.35
N LEU A 227 13.55 -3.62 2.15
CA LEU A 227 14.78 -2.82 2.12
C LEU A 227 15.99 -3.61 2.63
N LEU A 228 15.81 -4.55 3.56
CA LEU A 228 16.91 -5.39 4.04
C LEU A 228 17.38 -6.37 2.96
N ASP A 229 16.45 -6.95 2.20
CA ASP A 229 16.77 -7.91 1.15
C ASP A 229 17.64 -7.29 0.04
N VAL A 230 17.43 -6.02 -0.29
CA VAL A 230 18.18 -5.36 -1.36
C VAL A 230 19.59 -4.91 -0.92
N GLN A 231 19.89 -4.83 0.38
CA GLN A 231 21.23 -4.42 0.87
C GLN A 231 22.35 -5.31 0.34
N LYS A 232 22.05 -6.57 -0.01
CA LYS A 232 23.00 -7.50 -0.63
C LYS A 232 23.66 -6.94 -1.90
N TYR A 233 22.99 -6.04 -2.62
CA TYR A 233 23.51 -5.43 -3.84
C TYR A 233 24.60 -4.37 -3.59
N ALA A 234 24.71 -3.85 -2.36
CA ALA A 234 25.78 -2.91 -1.98
C ALA A 234 27.19 -3.53 -2.07
N ARG A 235 27.28 -4.86 -2.22
CA ARG A 235 28.53 -5.58 -2.47
C ARG A 235 29.18 -5.21 -3.81
N PHE A 236 28.40 -4.74 -4.78
CA PHE A 236 28.93 -4.40 -6.12
C PHE A 236 28.37 -3.11 -6.70
N ALA A 237 27.21 -2.63 -6.26
CA ALA A 237 26.61 -1.40 -6.76
C ALA A 237 27.01 -0.19 -5.89
N LYS A 238 27.18 0.98 -6.51
CA LYS A 238 27.36 2.25 -5.79
C LYS A 238 26.07 2.80 -5.22
N GLY A 239 24.97 2.63 -5.95
CA GLY A 239 23.65 3.10 -5.54
C GLY A 239 22.60 2.00 -5.69
N ILE A 240 21.56 2.07 -4.85
CA ILE A 240 20.43 1.15 -4.86
C ILE A 240 19.13 1.95 -4.87
N TRP A 241 18.30 1.73 -5.88
CA TRP A 241 16.91 2.20 -5.88
C TRP A 241 15.95 1.06 -5.56
N VAL A 242 15.09 1.29 -4.60
CA VAL A 242 13.98 0.39 -4.27
C VAL A 242 12.69 1.01 -4.79
N VAL A 243 12.13 0.46 -5.86
CA VAL A 243 10.92 1.01 -6.48
C VAL A 243 9.70 0.36 -5.85
N MET A 244 8.92 1.12 -5.10
CA MET A 244 7.77 0.57 -4.35
C MET A 244 6.44 1.21 -4.76
N ARG A 245 5.35 0.49 -4.48
CA ARG A 245 4.00 1.02 -4.67
C ARG A 245 3.73 2.17 -3.69
N PRO A 246 3.09 3.28 -4.12
CA PRO A 246 2.78 4.40 -3.24
C PRO A 246 2.02 3.98 -1.97
N ILE A 247 1.01 3.11 -2.10
CA ILE A 247 0.22 2.66 -0.94
C ILE A 247 1.02 1.79 0.04
N ALA A 248 1.99 1.02 -0.45
CA ALA A 248 2.89 0.23 0.41
C ALA A 248 3.71 1.16 1.31
N ILE A 249 4.24 2.23 0.73
CA ILE A 249 5.02 3.24 1.45
C ILE A 249 4.16 3.98 2.47
N LEU A 250 2.97 4.44 2.08
CA LEU A 250 2.10 5.21 2.97
C LEU A 250 1.71 4.43 4.24
N LEU A 251 1.57 3.11 4.13
CA LEU A 251 1.14 2.25 5.23
C LEU A 251 2.29 1.76 6.12
N ASP A 252 3.54 1.91 5.70
CA ASP A 252 4.74 1.51 6.47
C ASP A 252 5.84 2.59 6.44
N LEU A 253 5.44 3.86 6.36
CA LEU A 253 6.36 4.99 6.15
C LEU A 253 7.43 5.09 7.24
N ASP A 254 7.03 4.96 8.50
CA ASP A 254 7.96 5.02 9.64
C ASP A 254 8.97 3.86 9.61
N GLY A 255 8.52 2.66 9.23
CA GLY A 255 9.37 1.49 9.06
C GLY A 255 10.41 1.72 7.97
N ILE A 256 9.98 2.21 6.80
CA ILE A 256 10.85 2.52 5.67
C ILE A 256 11.88 3.61 6.04
N ILE A 257 11.45 4.71 6.67
CA ILE A 257 12.36 5.78 7.11
C ILE A 257 13.38 5.23 8.11
N GLY A 258 12.95 4.37 9.05
CA GLY A 258 13.85 3.71 9.99
C GLY A 258 14.92 2.89 9.28
N ARG A 259 14.53 2.07 8.30
CA ARG A 259 15.43 1.23 7.51
C ARG A 259 16.40 2.04 6.65
N LEU A 260 15.94 3.11 6.02
CA LEU A 260 16.81 4.00 5.25
C LEU A 260 17.89 4.63 6.13
N LYS A 261 17.55 5.08 7.35
CA LYS A 261 18.53 5.60 8.32
C LYS A 261 19.54 4.54 8.76
N ASP A 262 19.10 3.29 8.95
CA ASP A 262 20.00 2.20 9.30
C ASP A 262 20.95 1.85 8.15
N THR A 263 20.46 1.87 6.91
CA THR A 263 21.26 1.67 5.70
C THR A 263 22.29 2.80 5.50
N ASP A 264 21.92 4.06 5.73
CA ASP A 264 22.82 5.22 5.68
C ASP A 264 23.95 5.10 6.73
N ARG A 265 23.65 4.63 7.94
CA ARG A 265 24.66 4.35 8.98
C ARG A 265 25.66 3.27 8.58
N LEU A 266 25.27 2.37 7.67
CA LEU A 266 26.14 1.35 7.10
C LEU A 266 26.95 1.85 5.89
N GLY A 267 26.76 3.12 5.48
CA GLY A 267 27.42 3.72 4.33
C GLY A 267 26.90 3.21 2.99
N ILE A 268 25.67 2.67 2.96
CA ILE A 268 25.03 2.17 1.74
C ILE A 268 24.14 3.28 1.19
N ASP A 269 24.40 3.70 -0.05
CA ASP A 269 23.56 4.67 -0.77
C ASP A 269 22.31 3.98 -1.32
N MET A 270 21.18 4.23 -0.65
CA MET A 270 19.90 3.60 -0.96
C MET A 270 18.78 4.63 -0.93
N GLU A 271 17.97 4.63 -1.98
CA GLU A 271 16.80 5.49 -2.12
C GLU A 271 15.54 4.65 -2.38
N VAL A 272 14.42 5.09 -1.82
CA VAL A 272 13.10 4.58 -2.19
C VAL A 272 12.50 5.48 -3.25
N MET A 273 12.15 4.88 -4.39
CA MET A 273 11.62 5.54 -5.56
C MET A 273 10.14 5.18 -5.74
N ILE A 274 9.31 6.18 -6.06
CA ILE A 274 7.86 6.05 -6.11
C ILE A 274 7.35 6.42 -7.50
N PRO A 275 6.60 5.54 -8.19
CA PRO A 275 5.91 5.88 -9.43
C PRO A 275 4.84 6.94 -9.21
N VAL A 276 5.00 8.09 -9.85
CA VAL A 276 4.09 9.22 -9.80
C VAL A 276 3.94 9.82 -11.19
N ARG A 277 2.69 9.87 -11.69
CA ARG A 277 2.39 10.32 -13.05
C ARG A 277 3.30 9.63 -14.07
N ASP A 278 4.18 10.36 -14.75
CA ASP A 278 5.09 9.86 -15.77
C ASP A 278 6.54 9.70 -15.30
N LYS A 279 6.82 9.80 -13.99
CA LYS A 279 8.18 9.74 -13.44
C LYS A 279 8.29 8.96 -12.13
N LEU A 280 9.50 8.53 -11.79
CA LEU A 280 9.84 8.17 -10.43
C LEU A 280 10.22 9.44 -9.66
N ILE A 281 9.83 9.50 -8.39
CA ILE A 281 10.26 10.53 -7.44
C ILE A 281 10.80 9.88 -6.17
N THR A 282 11.65 10.59 -5.45
CA THR A 282 12.19 10.12 -4.16
C THR A 282 11.12 10.12 -3.06
N LEU A 283 11.38 9.39 -1.97
CA LEU A 283 10.52 9.40 -0.79
C LEU A 283 10.30 10.81 -0.21
N GLU A 284 11.33 11.65 -0.21
CA GLU A 284 11.23 13.02 0.27
C GLU A 284 10.28 13.85 -0.60
N GLU A 285 10.46 13.81 -1.92
CA GLU A 285 9.58 14.49 -2.88
C GLU A 285 8.14 14.00 -2.74
N PHE A 286 7.92 12.69 -2.60
CA PHE A 286 6.60 12.11 -2.43
C PHE A 286 5.88 12.58 -1.17
N VAL A 287 6.59 12.67 -0.04
CA VAL A 287 6.04 13.22 1.21
C VAL A 287 5.72 14.71 1.05
N ASN A 288 6.56 15.47 0.35
CA ASN A 288 6.35 16.89 0.11
C ASN A 288 5.15 17.16 -0.80
N GLU A 289 4.95 16.37 -1.86
CA GLU A 289 3.73 16.41 -2.70
C GLU A 289 2.48 16.18 -1.86
N GLY A 290 2.52 15.20 -0.94
CA GLY A 290 1.41 14.91 -0.03
C GLY A 290 1.06 16.07 0.89
N ARG A 291 2.08 16.70 1.49
CA ARG A 291 1.91 17.88 2.34
C ARG A 291 1.32 19.06 1.57
N GLY A 292 1.80 19.29 0.34
CA GLY A 292 1.29 20.33 -0.55
C GLY A 292 -0.19 20.15 -0.84
N TYR A 293 -0.58 18.96 -1.28
CA TYR A 293 -1.98 18.64 -1.58
C TYR A 293 -2.90 18.75 -0.36
N MET A 294 -2.46 18.29 0.81
CA MET A 294 -3.21 18.46 2.06
C MET A 294 -3.45 19.94 2.38
N ALA A 295 -2.42 20.79 2.22
CA ALA A 295 -2.53 22.22 2.49
C ALA A 295 -3.54 22.90 1.56
N GLU A 296 -3.56 22.53 0.28
CA GLU A 296 -4.55 23.02 -0.70
C GLU A 296 -5.99 22.67 -0.28
N LEU A 297 -6.23 21.42 0.14
CA LEU A 297 -7.55 20.98 0.60
C LEU A 297 -8.04 21.76 1.83
N LEU A 298 -7.13 22.04 2.78
CA LEU A 298 -7.46 22.81 3.98
C LEU A 298 -7.78 24.27 3.66
N GLN A 299 -7.08 24.88 2.70
CA GLN A 299 -7.38 26.24 2.21
C GLN A 299 -8.71 26.31 1.47
N ASP A 300 -9.03 25.32 0.63
CA ASP A 300 -10.30 25.25 -0.08
C ASP A 300 -11.49 25.14 0.89
N ARG A 301 -11.31 24.43 2.00
CA ARG A 301 -12.32 24.32 3.05
C ARG A 301 -12.54 25.63 3.78
N SER A 302 -11.48 26.37 4.11
CA SER A 302 -11.61 27.66 4.82
C SER A 302 -12.27 28.74 3.97
N LYS A 303 -12.21 28.65 2.64
CA LYS A 303 -12.91 29.54 1.71
C LYS A 303 -14.41 29.22 1.52
N ARG A 304 -14.84 28.00 1.89
CA ARG A 304 -16.22 27.52 1.70
C ARG A 304 -17.05 27.46 3.00
N GLY A 305 -16.40 27.65 4.15
CA GLY A 305 -17.05 27.78 5.46
C GLY A 305 -17.30 29.24 5.80
#